data_AF-A0A7C6C6E9-F1
#
_entry.id   AF-A0A7C6C6E9-F1
#
_cell.length_a   1.000
_cell.length_b   1.000
_cell.length_c   1.000
_cell.angle_alpha   90.00
_cell.angle_beta   90.00
_cell.angle_gamma   90.00
#
_symmetry.space_group_name_H-M   'P 1'
#
loop_
_entity.id
_entity.type
_entity.pdbx_description
1 polymer ?
#
loop_
_entity_poly.entity_id
_entity_poly.type
_entity_poly.pdbx_seq_one_letter_code
_entity_poly.pdbx_strand_id
1 'polypeptide(L)' 'AFQAFAEKGIFDQETARLFREHVLSKGNTEDPMELYKKFRGAEPDPVYLLKNRGFIE' A
#
# COMPACT_ATOMS: atom_id res chain seq x y z
N ALA A 1 1.04 -2.45 1.13
CA ALA A 1 -0.38 -2.35 0.71
C ALA A 1 -1.33 -2.60 1.86
N PHE A 2 -1.33 -3.79 2.48
CA PHE A 2 -2.29 -4.18 3.53
C PHE A 2 -2.48 -3.15 4.66
N GLN A 3 -1.40 -2.55 5.16
CA GLN A 3 -1.47 -1.55 6.23
C GLN A 3 -2.41 -0.38 5.92
N ALA A 4 -2.49 0.08 4.66
CA ALA A 4 -3.41 1.14 4.27
C ALA A 4 -4.88 0.75 4.46
N PHE A 5 -5.21 -0.52 4.22
CA PHE A 5 -6.53 -1.08 4.49
C PHE A 5 -6.76 -1.28 5.99
N ALA A 6 -5.75 -1.70 6.76
CA ALA A 6 -5.86 -1.82 8.21
C ALA A 6 -6.18 -0.47 8.89
N GLU A 7 -5.63 0.64 8.38
CA GLU A 7 -5.85 1.99 8.93
C GLU A 7 -7.21 2.61 8.54
N LYS A 8 -7.65 2.42 7.30
CA LYS A 8 -8.89 3.03 6.77
C LYS A 8 -10.13 2.14 6.89
N GLY A 9 -9.92 0.83 7.02
CA GLY A 9 -10.96 -0.20 6.99
C GLY A 9 -10.66 -1.22 5.90
N ILE A 10 -10.78 -2.51 6.25
CA ILE A 10 -10.41 -3.63 5.36
C ILE A 10 -11.17 -3.61 4.02
N PHE A 11 -12.37 -3.04 4.00
CA PHE A 11 -13.22 -2.91 2.81
C PHE A 11 -13.45 -1.45 2.38
N ASP A 12 -12.55 -0.53 2.75
CA ASP A 12 -12.64 0.87 2.31
C ASP A 12 -12.55 0.97 0.78
N GLN A 13 -13.62 1.48 0.17
CA GLN A 13 -13.76 1.55 -1.29
C GLN A 13 -12.73 2.49 -1.93
N GLU A 14 -12.39 3.58 -1.25
CA GLU A 14 -11.44 4.56 -1.76
C GLU A 14 -10.02 3.95 -1.80
N THR A 15 -9.62 3.25 -0.75
CA THR A 15 -8.34 2.52 -0.72
C THR A 15 -8.28 1.44 -1.79
N ALA A 16 -9.39 0.72 -2.01
CA ALA A 16 -9.48 -0.27 -3.08
C ALA A 16 -9.35 0.36 -4.48
N ARG A 17 -9.99 1.52 -4.70
CA ARG A 17 -9.89 2.28 -5.96
C ARG A 17 -8.45 2.70 -6.23
N LEU A 18 -7.80 3.34 -5.25
CA LEU A 18 -6.40 3.78 -5.36
C LEU A 18 -5.45 2.60 -5.60
N PHE A 19 -5.68 1.47 -4.93
CA PHE A 19 -4.86 0.26 -5.12
C PHE A 19 -4.97 -0.29 -6.55
N ARG A 20 -6.20 -0.34 -7.09
CA ARG A 20 -6.41 -0.75 -8.48
C ARG A 20 -5.76 0.21 -9.46
N GLU A 21 -5.95 1.51 -9.26
CA GLU A 21 -5.48 2.56 -10.17
C GLU A 21 -3.96 2.68 -10.22
N HIS A 22 -3.28 2.59 -9.08
CA HIS A 22 -1.85 2.88 -9.01
C HIS A 22 -0.98 1.62 -8.90
N VAL A 23 -1.50 0.50 -8.42
CA VAL A 23 -0.70 -0.72 -8.25
C VAL A 23 -1.08 -1.81 -9.25
N LEU A 24 -2.35 -2.22 -9.29
CA LEU A 24 -2.74 -3.41 -10.05
C LEU A 24 -2.85 -3.18 -11.56
N SER A 25 -3.21 -1.96 -12.00
CA SER A 25 -3.49 -1.67 -13.41
C SER A 25 -2.32 -1.09 -14.20
N LYS A 26 -1.21 -0.72 -13.54
CA LYS A 26 -0.11 0.03 -14.18
C LYS A 26 0.96 -0.84 -14.83
N GLY A 27 1.09 -2.11 -14.45
CA GLY A 27 2.18 -2.96 -14.95
C GLY A 27 3.55 -2.29 -14.74
N ASN A 28 4.43 -2.36 -15.74
CA ASN A 28 5.77 -1.75 -15.69
C ASN A 28 5.85 -0.41 -16.46
N THR A 29 4.78 0.39 -16.43
CA THR A 29 4.69 1.65 -17.21
C THR A 29 5.23 2.88 -16.47
N GLU A 30 5.40 2.78 -15.15
CA GLU A 30 5.93 3.85 -14.28
C GLU A 30 6.77 3.22 -13.18
N ASP A 31 7.68 4.00 -12.59
CA ASP A 31 8.54 3.53 -11.50
C ASP A 31 7.70 2.98 -10.32
N PRO A 32 8.00 1.77 -9.81
CA PRO A 32 7.23 1.16 -8.73
C PRO A 32 7.16 1.99 -7.44
N MET A 33 8.21 2.75 -7.11
CA MET A 33 8.22 3.59 -5.90
C MET A 33 7.27 4.77 -6.07
N GLU A 34 7.25 5.40 -7.23
CA GLU A 34 6.32 6.50 -7.53
C GLU A 34 4.86 6.01 -7.52
N LEU A 35 4.59 4.84 -8.10
CA LEU A 35 3.28 4.20 -8.02
C LEU A 35 2.86 3.87 -6.58
N TYR A 36 3.80 3.39 -5.76
CA TYR A 36 3.56 3.14 -4.34
C TYR A 36 3.22 4.43 -3.60
N LYS A 37 3.97 5.52 -3.82
CA LYS A 37 3.72 6.83 -3.21
C LYS A 37 2.36 7.38 -3.60
N LYS A 38 1.94 7.25 -4.87
CA LYS A 38 0.59 7.64 -5.32
C LYS A 38 -0.52 6.88 -4.60
N PHE A 39 -0.33 5.58 -4.37
CA PHE A 39 -1.27 4.76 -3.62
C PHE A 39 -1.27 5.04 -2.10
N ARG A 40 -0.08 5.09 -1.49
CA ARG A 40 0.10 5.12 -0.03
C ARG A 40 0.16 6.52 0.55
N GLY A 41 0.54 7.52 -0.24
CA GLY A 41 0.83 8.89 0.18
C GLY A 41 2.22 9.09 0.79
N ALA A 42 2.99 8.02 0.98
CA ALA A 42 4.31 8.04 1.61
C ALA A 42 5.17 6.85 1.12
N GLU A 43 6.45 6.86 1.46
CA GLU A 43 7.36 5.74 1.21
C GLU A 43 7.02 4.51 2.07
N PRO A 44 7.40 3.29 1.64
CA PRO A 44 7.15 2.09 2.41
C PRO A 44 7.99 2.07 3.68
N ASP A 45 7.33 1.86 4.82
CA ASP A 45 8.02 1.64 6.09
C ASP A 45 8.12 0.13 6.38
N PRO A 46 9.34 -0.43 6.53
CA PRO A 46 9.53 -1.84 6.85
C PRO A 46 8.96 -2.25 8.21
N VAL A 47 8.71 -1.31 9.13
CA VAL A 47 8.15 -1.58 10.46
C VAL A 47 6.85 -2.39 10.38
N TYR A 48 6.01 -2.12 9.38
CA TYR A 48 4.73 -2.81 9.22
C TYR A 48 4.89 -4.26 8.80
N LEU A 49 5.92 -4.57 8.01
CA LEU A 49 6.25 -5.96 7.67
C LEU A 49 6.75 -6.71 8.90
N LEU A 50 7.62 -6.07 9.70
CA LEU A 50 8.19 -6.66 10.90
C LEU A 50 7.12 -6.95 11.96
N LYS A 51 6.21 -6.00 12.22
CA LYS A 51 5.06 -6.19 13.10
C LYS A 51 4.18 -7.35 12.63
N ASN A 52 3.82 -7.39 11.35
CA ASN A 52 2.97 -8.44 10.78
C ASN A 52 3.61 -9.84 10.81
N ARG A 53 4.96 -9.91 10.90
CA ARG A 53 5.71 -11.18 11.02
C ARG A 53 6.05 -11.54 12.47
N GLY A 54 5.65 -10.72 13.44
CA GLY A 54 5.95 -10.94 14.86
C GLY A 54 7.40 -10.71 15.25
N PHE A 55 8.16 -9.92 14.47
CA PHE A 55 9.55 -9.60 14.78
C PHE A 55 9.70 -8.44 15.75
N ILE A 56 8.70 -7.56 15.84
CA ILE A 56 8.64 -6.41 16.74
C ILE A 56 7.17 -6.12 17.12
N GLU A 57 6.94 -5.37 18.21
CA GLU A 57 5.61 -4.94 18.68
C GLU A 57 5.20 -3.54 18.20
#